data_AF-A0A926F4T4-F1
#
_entry.id   AF-A0A926F4T4-F1
#
_cell.length_a   1.000
_cell.length_b   1.000
_cell.length_c   1.000
_cell.angle_alpha   90.00
_cell.angle_beta   90.00
_cell.angle_gamma   90.00
#
_symmetry.space_group_name_H-M   'P 1'
#
loop_
_entity.id
_entity.type
_entity.pdbx_description
1 polymer ?
#
loop_
_entity_poly.entity_id
_entity_poly.type
_entity_poly.pdbx_seq_one_letter_code
_entity_poly.pdbx_strand_id
1 'polypeptide(L)'
;MSEIIRNKSIKPFLKWAGGKTQLIGELENFIPSNYNTYIEAFLGGGALFFHLHPPKAILSDINPELINCYICIRDNVDVVISLLKTFENNEGNYYQIRSCDISYLTPEERAARFIFLNRTCFNGLYRENKKGEFNVPYGKYVNPKICDEKKLYDAHEALQNVKLICGNYKTVLRRYAQHNDFIFLDPPYVPIGKYSDFQRYNKDFFYDDDHIELRDEFKRLINIGAKVILTNSNTEFVHELYAGFPSQTFETKRLISSRSETRTGQDLVIYSTNGKKKLDSKLELLANFPGTRYMGSKYKLLPFLWDSIKELEFKSVLDAFSGSGCVSYMLKQKGIEVYSNDFMAFSANITKSIVENSKIRIEPKDIELLLSLNRKATNFITTTFKDLYFNDEDNLFLDNLIANINQLEDKYKKAIAYAAITRACMKKRPRGIFTYTGERYDDGRRDLQLSLQEHFLENIEGFNKAVFDNGQKNISYNKDVFDLDVDVDLVYFDPPYLTAKSDNDYIRRYHFVEGLIKNWHGVQIDFSTKTKKFKKYPSPFDSKSTVNDALDKLFCKFQKSILVVSYSSNSIPSKEEMIEILSRYKDNVKLKEIDYKYSFGNQNHKIGDNSNFVKEYLFIAT
;
A
#
# COMPACT_ATOMS: atom_id res chain seq x y z
N MET A 1 10.49 23.86 -36.30
CA MET A 1 10.09 22.48 -36.67
C MET A 1 8.75 22.16 -36.00
N SER A 2 7.70 23.01 -36.06
CA SER A 2 6.73 23.28 -37.15
C SER A 2 6.02 22.03 -37.69
N GLU A 3 4.87 21.72 -37.07
CA GLU A 3 3.63 21.03 -37.52
C GLU A 3 3.64 19.77 -38.41
N ILE A 4 4.67 19.53 -39.22
CA ILE A 4 4.68 18.50 -40.28
C ILE A 4 5.00 17.09 -39.72
N ILE A 5 5.53 16.98 -38.50
CA ILE A 5 5.88 15.67 -37.87
C ILE A 5 4.69 15.02 -37.14
N ARG A 6 3.60 15.75 -36.83
CA ARG A 6 2.44 15.20 -36.09
C ARG A 6 1.62 14.12 -36.84
N ASN A 7 1.90 13.86 -38.11
CA ASN A 7 1.10 12.94 -38.95
C ASN A 7 1.57 11.47 -38.99
N LYS A 8 2.69 11.10 -38.36
CA LYS A 8 3.11 9.69 -38.26
C LYS A 8 2.66 9.14 -36.90
N SER A 9 1.46 8.55 -36.83
CA SER A 9 1.00 7.84 -35.62
C SER A 9 1.87 6.59 -35.41
N ILE A 10 2.87 6.70 -34.53
CA ILE A 10 3.70 5.58 -34.11
C ILE A 10 2.89 4.74 -33.13
N LYS A 11 2.86 3.43 -33.34
CA LYS A 11 2.12 2.48 -32.50
C LYS A 11 3.09 1.62 -31.70
N PRO A 12 2.72 1.18 -30.48
CA PRO A 12 3.48 0.20 -29.73
C PRO A 12 3.92 -1.02 -30.54
N PHE A 13 5.20 -1.39 -30.42
CA PHE A 13 5.75 -2.60 -31.02
C PHE A 13 5.48 -3.87 -30.19
N LEU A 14 4.92 -3.75 -28.99
CA LEU A 14 4.46 -4.85 -28.14
C LEU A 14 2.94 -4.88 -28.04
N LYS A 15 2.37 -6.07 -27.88
CA LYS A 15 0.99 -6.24 -27.40
C LYS A 15 1.03 -6.23 -25.88
N TRP A 16 0.31 -5.31 -25.24
CA TRP A 16 0.36 -5.18 -23.78
C TRP A 16 -1.04 -5.20 -23.18
N ALA A 17 -1.23 -5.97 -22.11
CA ALA A 17 -2.48 -5.97 -21.35
C ALA A 17 -2.70 -4.57 -20.76
N GLY A 18 -3.92 -4.03 -20.90
CA GLY A 18 -4.24 -2.68 -20.43
C GLY A 18 -3.72 -1.54 -21.33
N GLY A 19 -3.12 -1.84 -22.48
CA GLY A 19 -2.59 -0.83 -23.39
C GLY A 19 -3.63 0.21 -23.80
N LYS A 20 -3.33 1.49 -23.55
CA LYS A 20 -4.26 2.62 -23.70
C LYS A 20 -4.57 3.06 -25.11
N THR A 21 -4.24 2.26 -26.12
CA THR A 21 -4.43 2.62 -27.54
C THR A 21 -5.89 3.00 -27.87
N GLN A 22 -6.87 2.38 -27.22
CA GLN A 22 -8.29 2.71 -27.39
C GLN A 22 -8.70 4.01 -26.69
N LEU A 23 -8.00 4.39 -25.62
CA LEU A 23 -8.29 5.56 -24.81
C LEU A 23 -7.51 6.80 -25.28
N ILE A 24 -6.53 6.65 -26.18
CA ILE A 24 -5.68 7.76 -26.66
C ILE A 24 -6.51 8.97 -27.12
N GLY A 25 -7.53 8.76 -27.97
CA GLY A 25 -8.34 9.87 -28.48
C GLY A 25 -9.10 10.63 -27.39
N GLU A 26 -9.48 9.94 -26.30
CA GLU A 26 -10.09 10.59 -25.13
C GLU A 26 -9.03 11.29 -24.27
N LEU A 27 -7.86 10.66 -24.12
CA LEU A 27 -6.74 11.20 -23.35
C LEU A 27 -6.20 12.51 -23.94
N GLU A 28 -6.23 12.68 -25.26
CA GLU A 28 -5.81 13.91 -25.97
C GLU A 28 -6.43 15.17 -25.36
N ASN A 29 -7.68 15.11 -24.91
CA ASN A 29 -8.40 16.23 -24.30
C ASN A 29 -7.79 16.71 -22.97
N PHE A 30 -7.00 15.86 -22.32
CA PHE A 30 -6.37 16.16 -21.03
C PHE A 30 -4.88 16.46 -21.16
N ILE A 31 -4.27 16.23 -22.33
CA ILE A 31 -2.84 16.42 -22.52
C ILE A 31 -2.51 17.92 -22.46
N PRO A 32 -1.54 18.33 -21.63
CA PRO A 32 -1.19 19.74 -21.51
C PRO A 32 -0.53 20.25 -22.78
N SER A 33 -0.91 21.47 -23.20
CA SER A 33 -0.38 22.12 -24.41
C SER A 33 1.12 22.44 -24.34
N ASN A 34 1.68 22.56 -23.13
CA ASN A 34 3.10 22.82 -22.89
C ASN A 34 3.58 22.06 -21.64
N TYR A 35 4.76 21.46 -21.69
CA TYR A 35 5.42 20.78 -20.57
C TYR A 35 6.93 20.64 -20.85
N ASN A 36 7.72 20.43 -19.80
CA ASN A 36 9.18 20.33 -19.90
C ASN A 36 9.62 18.92 -20.33
N THR A 37 9.41 17.93 -19.47
CA THR A 37 9.75 16.52 -19.71
C THR A 37 8.48 15.67 -19.62
N TYR A 38 8.33 14.70 -20.52
CA TYR A 38 7.32 13.65 -20.38
C TYR A 38 7.85 12.53 -19.48
N ILE A 39 7.07 12.09 -18.49
CA ILE A 39 7.45 10.98 -17.61
C ILE A 39 6.32 9.95 -17.59
N GLU A 40 6.64 8.71 -17.93
CA GLU A 40 5.72 7.56 -17.84
C GLU A 40 6.34 6.51 -16.94
N ALA A 41 5.85 6.44 -15.69
CA ALA A 41 6.46 5.64 -14.64
C ALA A 41 5.95 4.18 -14.57
N PHE A 42 4.96 3.87 -15.42
CA PHE A 42 4.35 2.56 -15.64
C PHE A 42 4.28 2.30 -17.14
N LEU A 43 5.45 2.18 -17.78
CA LEU A 43 5.57 2.20 -19.24
C LEU A 43 4.71 1.15 -19.94
N GLY A 44 4.81 -0.12 -19.54
CA GLY A 44 4.18 -1.23 -20.26
C GLY A 44 4.41 -1.18 -21.78
N GLY A 45 3.33 -1.03 -22.54
CA GLY A 45 3.38 -0.92 -24.01
C GLY A 45 3.73 0.47 -24.56
N GLY A 46 3.82 1.51 -23.73
CA GLY A 46 4.20 2.87 -24.15
C GLY A 46 3.22 3.55 -25.11
N ALA A 47 1.93 3.21 -25.04
CA ALA A 47 0.94 3.66 -26.01
C ALA A 47 0.82 5.18 -26.08
N LEU A 48 0.81 5.87 -24.93
CA LEU A 48 0.73 7.33 -24.91
C LEU A 48 2.07 7.97 -25.32
N PHE A 49 3.19 7.42 -24.87
CA PHE A 49 4.53 7.84 -25.31
C PHE A 49 4.67 7.84 -26.85
N PHE A 50 4.37 6.72 -27.51
CA PHE A 50 4.52 6.61 -28.97
C PHE A 50 3.55 7.51 -29.73
N HIS A 51 2.36 7.74 -29.19
CA HIS A 51 1.41 8.67 -29.78
C HIS A 51 1.90 10.13 -29.70
N LEU A 52 2.46 10.54 -28.56
CA LEU A 52 2.92 11.91 -28.35
C LEU A 52 4.27 12.20 -28.99
N HIS A 53 5.16 11.20 -29.00
CA HIS A 53 6.55 11.31 -29.42
C HIS A 53 7.23 12.59 -28.86
N PRO A 54 7.26 12.76 -27.53
CA PRO A 54 7.78 13.97 -26.90
C PRO A 54 9.29 14.14 -27.18
N PRO A 55 9.78 15.38 -27.31
CA PRO A 55 11.20 15.63 -27.59
C PRO A 55 12.13 15.19 -26.45
N LYS A 56 11.61 15.10 -25.23
CA LYS A 56 12.34 14.64 -24.04
C LYS A 56 11.42 13.78 -23.18
N ALA A 57 11.83 12.55 -22.92
CA ALA A 57 11.07 11.63 -22.07
C ALA A 57 11.92 10.82 -21.10
N ILE A 58 11.31 10.47 -19.97
CA ILE A 58 11.79 9.47 -19.03
C ILE A 58 10.74 8.38 -18.95
N LEU A 59 11.10 7.18 -19.37
CA LEU A 59 10.21 6.02 -19.37
C LEU A 59 10.75 5.00 -18.39
N SER A 60 9.90 4.50 -17.49
CA SER A 60 10.29 3.46 -16.53
C SER A 60 9.23 2.40 -16.34
N ASP A 61 9.70 1.22 -15.99
CA ASP A 61 8.88 0.10 -15.55
C ASP A 61 9.66 -0.70 -14.52
N ILE A 62 8.93 -1.47 -13.70
CA ILE A 62 9.56 -2.39 -12.75
C ILE A 62 10.09 -3.65 -13.44
N ASN A 63 9.59 -3.98 -14.63
CA ASN A 63 9.97 -5.16 -15.36
C ASN A 63 11.33 -4.99 -16.09
N PRO A 64 12.38 -5.73 -15.68
CA PRO A 64 13.71 -5.61 -16.28
C PRO A 64 13.78 -6.14 -17.71
N GLU A 65 13.05 -7.21 -18.05
CA GLU A 65 13.01 -7.74 -19.42
C GLU A 65 12.37 -6.75 -20.39
N LEU A 66 11.30 -6.07 -19.94
CA LEU A 66 10.65 -5.02 -20.72
C LEU A 66 11.61 -3.86 -20.99
N ILE A 67 12.25 -3.32 -19.96
CA ILE A 67 13.17 -2.20 -20.13
C ILE A 67 14.39 -2.59 -20.97
N ASN A 68 14.93 -3.80 -20.78
CA ASN A 68 15.98 -4.34 -21.65
C ASN A 68 15.52 -4.37 -23.12
N CYS A 69 14.29 -4.81 -23.39
CA CYS A 69 13.73 -4.85 -24.73
C CYS A 69 13.65 -3.44 -25.35
N TYR A 70 13.16 -2.43 -24.63
CA TYR A 70 13.14 -1.05 -25.14
C TYR A 70 14.56 -0.50 -25.39
N ILE A 71 15.52 -0.79 -24.51
CA ILE A 71 16.92 -0.38 -24.69
C ILE A 71 17.50 -1.01 -25.96
N CYS A 72 17.32 -2.31 -26.17
CA CYS A 72 17.84 -3.00 -27.36
C CYS A 72 17.18 -2.51 -28.65
N ILE A 73 15.89 -2.14 -28.63
CA ILE A 73 15.25 -1.51 -29.79
C ILE A 73 15.80 -0.09 -30.03
N ARG A 74 16.13 0.66 -28.99
CA ARG A 74 16.75 1.99 -29.14
C ARG A 74 18.18 1.89 -29.68
N ASP A 75 18.97 0.94 -29.18
CA ASP A 75 20.42 0.95 -29.37
C ASP A 75 20.89 -0.06 -30.45
N ASN A 76 20.21 -1.20 -30.59
CA ASN A 76 20.67 -2.36 -31.38
C ASN A 76 19.55 -2.98 -32.24
N VAL A 77 18.68 -2.16 -32.86
CA VAL A 77 17.47 -2.63 -33.58
C VAL A 77 17.76 -3.65 -34.68
N ASP A 78 18.85 -3.48 -35.43
CA ASP A 78 19.22 -4.36 -36.54
C ASP A 78 19.57 -5.79 -36.07
N VAL A 79 20.24 -5.89 -34.92
CA VAL A 79 20.57 -7.18 -34.29
C VAL A 79 19.30 -7.89 -33.83
N VAL A 80 18.40 -7.14 -33.17
CA VAL A 80 17.11 -7.69 -32.73
C VAL A 80 16.25 -8.15 -33.91
N ILE A 81 16.19 -7.37 -35.00
CA ILE A 81 15.49 -7.75 -36.24
C ILE A 81 16.07 -9.03 -36.84
N SER A 82 17.40 -9.13 -36.90
CA SER A 82 18.09 -10.29 -37.44
C SER A 82 17.78 -11.57 -36.65
N LEU A 83 17.80 -11.48 -35.31
CA LEU A 83 17.41 -12.58 -34.41
C LEU A 83 15.92 -12.92 -34.53
N LEU A 84 15.03 -11.93 -34.63
CA LEU A 84 13.59 -12.17 -34.78
C LEU A 84 13.25 -12.91 -36.08
N LYS A 85 14.03 -12.69 -37.15
CA LYS A 85 13.85 -13.37 -38.45
C LYS A 85 14.20 -14.85 -38.40
N THR A 86 14.95 -15.31 -37.40
CA THR A 86 15.30 -16.74 -37.25
C THR A 86 14.25 -17.54 -36.49
N PHE A 87 13.27 -16.90 -35.85
CA PHE A 87 12.27 -17.61 -35.06
C PHE A 87 11.08 -18.10 -35.88
N GLU A 88 10.76 -19.38 -35.74
CA GLU A 88 9.59 -20.00 -36.36
C GLU A 88 8.41 -20.11 -35.38
N ASN A 89 7.20 -19.83 -35.87
CA ASN A 89 5.98 -19.95 -35.08
C ASN A 89 5.45 -21.40 -35.07
N ASN A 90 6.00 -22.24 -34.20
CA ASN A 90 5.46 -23.56 -33.92
C ASN A 90 5.51 -23.87 -32.42
N GLU A 91 4.66 -24.79 -31.96
CA GLU A 91 4.48 -25.06 -30.52
C GLU A 91 5.75 -25.59 -29.85
N GLY A 92 6.51 -26.45 -30.54
CA GLY A 92 7.77 -26.98 -30.02
C GLY A 92 8.82 -25.88 -29.83
N ASN A 93 9.06 -25.08 -30.87
CA ASN A 93 9.99 -23.96 -30.83
C ASN A 93 9.56 -22.91 -29.78
N TYR A 94 8.26 -22.64 -29.65
CA TYR A 94 7.74 -21.75 -28.62
C TYR A 94 8.15 -22.19 -27.21
N TYR A 95 7.92 -23.46 -26.87
CA TYR A 95 8.25 -23.95 -25.53
C TYR A 95 9.75 -24.06 -25.30
N GLN A 96 10.53 -24.40 -26.34
CA GLN A 96 11.99 -24.40 -26.29
C GLN A 96 12.52 -23.00 -25.94
N ILE A 97 12.14 -21.98 -26.72
CA ILE A 97 12.52 -20.57 -26.48
C ILE A 97 12.02 -20.10 -25.12
N ARG A 98 10.79 -20.47 -24.72
CA ARG A 98 10.23 -20.12 -23.41
C ARG A 98 11.05 -20.72 -22.26
N SER A 99 11.55 -21.94 -22.39
CA SER A 99 12.34 -22.61 -21.36
C SER A 99 13.81 -22.18 -21.29
N CYS A 100 14.31 -21.39 -22.24
CA CYS A 100 15.69 -20.90 -22.20
C CYS A 100 15.96 -20.12 -20.92
N ASP A 101 17.07 -20.47 -20.26
CA ASP A 101 17.60 -19.72 -19.13
C ASP A 101 18.19 -18.40 -19.63
N ILE A 102 17.54 -17.30 -19.26
CA ILE A 102 17.87 -15.95 -19.71
C ILE A 102 19.23 -15.46 -19.21
N SER A 103 19.82 -16.12 -18.20
CA SER A 103 21.14 -15.74 -17.68
C SER A 103 22.29 -16.02 -18.64
N TYR A 104 22.08 -16.92 -19.61
CA TYR A 104 23.04 -17.24 -20.67
C TYR A 104 22.81 -16.46 -21.97
N LEU A 105 21.79 -15.60 -22.03
CA LEU A 105 21.44 -14.84 -23.23
C LEU A 105 21.98 -13.41 -23.15
N THR A 106 22.47 -12.92 -24.29
CA THR A 106 22.79 -11.50 -24.48
C THR A 106 21.54 -10.62 -24.34
N PRO A 107 21.70 -9.31 -24.05
CA PRO A 107 20.59 -8.36 -24.02
C PRO A 107 19.70 -8.42 -25.28
N GLU A 108 20.30 -8.52 -26.45
CA GLU A 108 19.63 -8.55 -27.76
C GLU A 108 18.84 -9.86 -27.96
N GLU A 109 19.42 -11.00 -27.58
CA GLU A 109 18.73 -12.30 -27.59
C GLU A 109 17.55 -12.31 -26.63
N ARG A 110 17.69 -11.72 -25.44
CA ARG A 110 16.59 -11.54 -24.48
C ARG A 110 15.49 -10.66 -25.06
N ALA A 111 15.83 -9.55 -25.71
CA ALA A 111 14.86 -8.66 -26.35
C ALA A 111 14.12 -9.35 -27.51
N ALA A 112 14.84 -10.05 -28.40
CA ALA A 112 14.25 -10.81 -29.50
C ALA A 112 13.33 -11.92 -28.96
N ARG A 113 13.78 -12.67 -27.95
CA ARG A 113 12.99 -13.68 -27.25
C ARG A 113 11.71 -13.07 -26.64
N PHE A 114 11.82 -11.92 -25.98
CA PHE A 114 10.69 -11.23 -25.35
C PHE A 114 9.63 -10.84 -26.38
N ILE A 115 10.03 -10.24 -27.50
CA ILE A 115 9.13 -9.87 -28.61
C ILE A 115 8.49 -11.12 -29.22
N PHE A 116 9.27 -12.17 -29.48
CA PHE A 116 8.76 -13.43 -30.03
C PHE A 116 7.69 -14.03 -29.13
N LEU A 117 7.96 -14.19 -27.82
CA LEU A 117 7.01 -14.72 -26.86
C LEU A 117 5.76 -13.82 -26.78
N ASN A 118 5.91 -12.51 -26.76
CA ASN A 118 4.78 -11.58 -26.76
C ASN A 118 3.87 -11.73 -27.99
N ARG A 119 4.46 -11.96 -29.16
CA ARG A 119 3.72 -12.09 -30.44
C ARG A 119 3.08 -13.46 -30.63
N THR A 120 3.57 -14.49 -29.96
CA THR A 120 3.15 -15.89 -30.17
C THR A 120 2.39 -16.50 -28.99
N CYS A 121 2.48 -15.92 -27.78
CA CYS A 121 1.78 -16.41 -26.59
C CYS A 121 0.28 -16.05 -26.56
N PHE A 122 -0.49 -16.76 -25.74
CA PHE A 122 -1.91 -16.52 -25.58
C PHE A 122 -2.21 -15.05 -25.21
N ASN A 123 -2.92 -14.37 -26.11
CA ASN A 123 -3.37 -12.98 -25.99
C ASN A 123 -2.26 -11.92 -25.81
N GLY A 124 -1.00 -12.24 -26.08
CA GLY A 124 0.12 -11.31 -25.83
C GLY A 124 0.19 -10.87 -24.38
N LEU A 125 -0.21 -11.76 -23.46
CA LEU A 125 -0.12 -11.51 -22.04
C LEU A 125 1.34 -11.57 -21.60
N TYR A 126 1.69 -10.72 -20.64
CA TYR A 126 2.91 -10.90 -19.87
C TYR A 126 2.54 -11.46 -18.50
N ARG A 127 3.07 -12.63 -18.15
CA ARG A 127 2.83 -13.27 -16.86
C ARG A 127 4.01 -14.14 -16.47
N GLU A 128 4.46 -13.98 -15.25
CA GLU A 128 5.51 -14.79 -14.64
C GLU A 128 4.93 -15.74 -13.58
N ASN A 129 5.71 -16.76 -13.24
CA ASN A 129 5.43 -17.61 -12.09
C ASN A 129 6.16 -17.05 -10.84
N LYS A 130 6.03 -17.75 -9.70
CA LYS A 130 6.66 -17.32 -8.44
C LYS A 130 8.20 -17.31 -8.46
N LYS A 131 8.82 -17.90 -9.48
CA LYS A 131 10.27 -17.89 -9.71
C LYS A 131 10.71 -16.77 -10.67
N GLY A 132 9.79 -15.91 -11.14
CA GLY A 132 10.07 -14.88 -12.14
C GLY A 132 10.14 -15.41 -13.58
N GLU A 133 9.72 -16.66 -13.82
CA GLU A 133 9.81 -17.26 -15.15
C GLU A 133 8.50 -17.02 -15.92
N PHE A 134 8.62 -16.54 -17.17
CA PHE A 134 7.48 -16.35 -18.06
C PHE A 134 6.71 -17.66 -18.29
N ASN A 135 5.40 -17.68 -18.02
CA ASN A 135 4.60 -18.91 -17.96
C ASN A 135 3.31 -18.88 -18.80
N VAL A 136 3.21 -18.01 -19.79
CA VAL A 136 2.03 -17.94 -20.68
C VAL A 136 2.08 -19.09 -21.69
N PRO A 137 0.97 -19.81 -21.95
CA PRO A 137 0.93 -20.87 -22.96
C PRO A 137 0.98 -20.33 -24.40
N TYR A 138 1.29 -21.20 -25.35
CA TYR A 138 1.30 -20.88 -26.78
C TYR A 138 -0.08 -20.40 -27.25
N GLY A 139 -0.11 -19.32 -28.05
CA GLY A 139 -1.33 -18.64 -28.47
C GLY A 139 -2.03 -19.23 -29.70
N LYS A 140 -1.38 -20.19 -30.40
CA LYS A 140 -1.91 -20.86 -31.60
C LYS A 140 -2.34 -19.91 -32.72
N TYR A 141 -1.66 -18.77 -32.86
CA TYR A 141 -1.88 -17.86 -33.99
C TYR A 141 -1.39 -18.50 -35.29
N VAL A 142 -2.18 -18.38 -36.37
CA VAL A 142 -1.86 -19.00 -37.67
C VAL A 142 -0.64 -18.34 -38.33
N ASN A 143 -0.57 -17.01 -38.32
CA ASN A 143 0.55 -16.26 -38.89
C ASN A 143 0.78 -14.95 -38.09
N PRO A 144 1.31 -15.03 -36.85
CA PRO A 144 1.61 -13.85 -36.07
C PRO A 144 2.75 -13.08 -36.71
N LYS A 145 2.61 -11.76 -36.84
CA LYS A 145 3.70 -10.90 -37.30
C LYS A 145 4.75 -10.77 -36.18
N ILE A 146 5.68 -11.73 -36.13
CA ILE A 146 6.78 -11.81 -35.15
C ILE A 146 7.73 -10.63 -35.35
N CYS A 147 8.23 -10.45 -36.57
CA CYS A 147 9.10 -9.35 -36.95
C CYS A 147 8.33 -8.32 -37.79
N ASP A 148 8.03 -7.17 -37.19
CA ASP A 148 7.43 -6.02 -37.87
C ASP A 148 8.49 -4.93 -38.03
N GLU A 149 9.42 -5.12 -38.98
CA GLU A 149 10.61 -4.26 -39.17
C GLU A 149 10.26 -2.78 -39.19
N LYS A 150 9.23 -2.40 -39.95
CA LYS A 150 8.77 -1.01 -40.00
C LYS A 150 8.42 -0.46 -38.61
N LYS A 151 7.66 -1.22 -37.79
CA LYS A 151 7.32 -0.76 -36.43
C LYS A 151 8.52 -0.72 -35.50
N LEU A 152 9.49 -1.62 -35.67
CA LEU A 152 10.69 -1.64 -34.84
C LEU A 152 11.59 -0.44 -35.17
N TYR A 153 11.75 -0.09 -36.45
CA TYR A 153 12.44 1.14 -36.85
C TYR A 153 11.69 2.40 -36.42
N ASP A 154 10.35 2.44 -36.58
CA ASP A 154 9.54 3.57 -36.09
C ASP A 154 9.70 3.75 -34.56
N ALA A 155 9.78 2.64 -33.79
CA ALA A 155 10.02 2.69 -32.36
C ALA A 155 11.46 3.10 -32.02
N HIS A 156 12.46 2.59 -32.75
CA HIS A 156 13.85 2.96 -32.64
C HIS A 156 14.05 4.47 -32.81
N GLU A 157 13.46 5.06 -33.86
CA GLU A 157 13.47 6.51 -34.11
C GLU A 157 12.89 7.28 -32.92
N ALA A 158 11.75 6.85 -32.39
CA ALA A 158 11.08 7.53 -31.28
C ALA A 158 11.86 7.48 -29.96
N LEU A 159 12.68 6.44 -29.76
CA LEU A 159 13.37 6.19 -28.49
C LEU A 159 14.73 6.92 -28.37
N GLN A 160 15.26 7.52 -29.44
CA GLN A 160 16.63 8.08 -29.44
C GLN A 160 16.89 9.12 -28.35
N ASN A 161 15.89 9.93 -27.98
CA ASN A 161 16.01 10.99 -26.95
C ASN A 161 15.35 10.62 -25.61
N VAL A 162 15.23 9.32 -25.32
CA VAL A 162 14.52 8.80 -24.16
C VAL A 162 15.48 8.22 -23.13
N LYS A 163 15.27 8.61 -21.87
CA LYS A 163 15.90 7.95 -20.73
C LYS A 163 15.06 6.77 -20.26
N LEU A 164 15.54 5.57 -20.52
CA LEU A 164 14.94 4.31 -20.08
C LEU A 164 15.50 3.89 -18.71
N ILE A 165 14.61 3.57 -17.76
CA ILE A 165 14.99 3.23 -16.39
C ILE A 165 14.22 2.00 -15.92
N CYS A 166 14.94 0.95 -15.51
CA CYS A 166 14.34 -0.15 -14.77
C CYS A 166 14.26 0.25 -13.30
N GLY A 167 13.05 0.41 -12.77
CA GLY A 167 12.89 0.85 -11.39
C GLY A 167 11.44 1.10 -10.97
N ASN A 168 11.23 1.13 -9.66
CA ASN A 168 9.93 1.42 -9.07
C ASN A 168 9.50 2.87 -9.36
N TYR A 169 8.22 3.04 -9.74
CA TYR A 169 7.62 4.33 -10.11
C TYR A 169 7.92 5.45 -9.11
N LYS A 170 7.83 5.18 -7.80
CA LYS A 170 8.01 6.17 -6.72
C LYS A 170 9.44 6.69 -6.68
N THR A 171 10.42 5.80 -6.87
CA THR A 171 11.85 6.17 -6.86
C THR A 171 12.19 7.02 -8.09
N VAL A 172 11.67 6.64 -9.26
CA VAL A 172 11.85 7.39 -10.50
C VAL A 172 11.20 8.77 -10.40
N LEU A 173 9.93 8.85 -9.99
CA LEU A 173 9.21 10.12 -9.85
C LEU A 173 9.84 11.05 -8.82
N ARG A 174 10.27 10.54 -7.66
CA ARG A 174 10.95 11.37 -6.64
C ARG A 174 12.30 11.90 -7.10
N ARG A 175 13.03 11.11 -7.89
CA ARG A 175 14.36 11.48 -8.37
C ARG A 175 14.29 12.45 -9.55
N TYR A 176 13.31 12.31 -10.44
CA TYR A 176 13.32 12.99 -11.73
C TYR A 176 12.20 13.98 -11.96
N ALA A 177 11.04 13.86 -11.30
CA ALA A 177 9.92 14.75 -11.56
C ALA A 177 10.20 16.16 -11.04
N GLN A 178 10.01 17.14 -11.91
CA GLN A 178 10.21 18.56 -11.63
C GLN A 178 8.95 19.37 -11.96
N HIS A 179 8.98 20.64 -11.57
CA HIS A 179 7.94 21.60 -11.90
C HIS A 179 7.69 21.67 -13.41
N ASN A 180 6.41 21.70 -13.81
CA ASN A 180 5.95 21.77 -15.21
C ASN A 180 6.31 20.56 -16.10
N ASP A 181 6.75 19.43 -15.54
CA ASP A 181 6.78 18.15 -16.26
C ASP A 181 5.37 17.62 -16.49
N PHE A 182 5.17 16.82 -17.55
CA PHE A 182 3.94 16.08 -17.80
C PHE A 182 4.14 14.62 -17.44
N ILE A 183 3.31 14.12 -16.52
CA ILE A 183 3.46 12.79 -15.92
C ILE A 183 2.20 11.97 -16.21
N PHE A 184 2.39 10.82 -16.84
CA PHE A 184 1.34 9.84 -17.07
C PHE A 184 1.53 8.63 -16.15
N LEU A 185 0.48 8.30 -15.41
CA LEU A 185 0.46 7.20 -14.45
C LEU A 185 -0.61 6.19 -14.85
N ASP A 186 -0.18 5.01 -15.29
CA ASP A 186 -1.07 3.89 -15.64
C ASP A 186 -0.74 2.64 -14.81
N PRO A 187 -1.01 2.66 -13.49
CA PRO A 187 -0.71 1.54 -12.62
C PRO A 187 -1.54 0.29 -13.00
N PRO A 188 -1.17 -0.91 -12.50
CA PRO A 188 -2.09 -2.03 -12.52
C PRO A 188 -3.42 -1.66 -11.85
N TYR A 189 -4.55 -1.92 -12.52
CA TYR A 189 -5.87 -1.44 -12.08
C TYR A 189 -6.41 -2.15 -10.83
N VAL A 190 -7.19 -1.41 -10.03
CA VAL A 190 -7.99 -2.01 -8.95
C VAL A 190 -9.00 -2.99 -9.56
N PRO A 191 -9.08 -4.26 -9.08
CA PRO A 191 -10.01 -5.25 -9.64
C PRO A 191 -11.49 -4.84 -9.52
N ILE A 192 -12.29 -5.05 -10.59
CA ILE A 192 -13.74 -4.78 -10.61
C ILE A 192 -14.53 -6.05 -10.28
N GLY A 193 -15.42 -6.01 -9.28
CA GLY A 193 -16.44 -7.02 -8.99
C GLY A 193 -16.22 -7.91 -7.75
N LYS A 194 -17.30 -8.57 -7.29
CA LYS A 194 -17.39 -9.45 -6.10
C LYS A 194 -16.50 -10.71 -6.14
N TYR A 195 -15.92 -11.05 -7.30
CA TYR A 195 -15.05 -12.23 -7.52
C TYR A 195 -13.55 -11.89 -7.61
N SER A 196 -13.09 -10.81 -6.99
CA SER A 196 -11.65 -10.54 -6.82
C SER A 196 -10.93 -11.55 -5.91
N ASP A 197 -11.67 -12.47 -5.29
CA ASP A 197 -11.17 -13.43 -4.31
C ASP A 197 -10.32 -14.58 -4.89
N PHE A 198 -10.40 -14.85 -6.20
CA PHE A 198 -9.63 -15.95 -6.82
C PHE A 198 -8.20 -15.60 -7.26
N GLN A 199 -7.78 -14.33 -7.16
CA GLN A 199 -6.44 -13.90 -7.65
C GLN A 199 -5.55 -13.24 -6.59
N ARG A 200 -5.95 -13.23 -5.30
CA ARG A 200 -5.16 -12.69 -4.18
C ARG A 200 -3.89 -13.52 -3.83
N TYR A 201 -3.46 -14.44 -4.70
CA TYR A 201 -2.39 -15.42 -4.43
C TYR A 201 -1.22 -15.43 -5.44
N ASN A 202 -1.00 -14.34 -6.19
CA ASN A 202 0.23 -14.20 -6.99
C ASN A 202 1.16 -13.10 -6.48
N LYS A 203 2.43 -13.31 -6.79
CA LYS A 203 3.62 -12.61 -6.31
C LYS A 203 3.75 -11.18 -6.89
N ASP A 204 2.89 -10.81 -7.84
CA ASP A 204 3.14 -9.63 -8.70
C ASP A 204 1.98 -8.61 -8.70
N PHE A 205 1.20 -8.53 -7.61
CA PHE A 205 0.02 -7.66 -7.57
C PHE A 205 0.30 -6.28 -6.95
N PHE A 206 -0.28 -5.24 -7.55
CA PHE A 206 -0.41 -3.90 -6.99
C PHE A 206 -1.62 -3.89 -6.05
N TYR A 207 -1.41 -3.66 -4.76
CA TYR A 207 -2.43 -3.78 -3.71
C TYR A 207 -3.07 -2.42 -3.37
N ASP A 208 -4.14 -2.45 -2.58
CA ASP A 208 -4.82 -1.24 -2.08
C ASP A 208 -3.85 -0.24 -1.42
N ASP A 209 -2.89 -0.72 -0.62
CA ASP A 209 -1.86 0.12 0.00
C ASP A 209 -0.94 0.77 -1.05
N ASP A 210 -0.61 0.06 -2.13
CA ASP A 210 0.21 0.61 -3.21
C ASP A 210 -0.55 1.71 -3.97
N HIS A 211 -1.88 1.58 -4.10
CA HIS A 211 -2.74 2.64 -4.63
C HIS A 211 -2.85 3.86 -3.70
N ILE A 212 -2.85 3.65 -2.39
CA ILE A 212 -2.79 4.74 -1.40
C ILE A 212 -1.45 5.48 -1.51
N GLU A 213 -0.34 4.75 -1.60
CA GLU A 213 0.98 5.37 -1.80
C GLU A 213 1.09 6.11 -3.13
N LEU A 214 0.49 5.57 -4.19
CA LEU A 214 0.42 6.22 -5.50
C LEU A 214 -0.40 7.51 -5.44
N ARG A 215 -1.51 7.55 -4.69
CA ARG A 215 -2.29 8.77 -4.45
C ARG A 215 -1.43 9.83 -3.77
N ASP A 216 -0.65 9.46 -2.76
CA ASP A 216 0.21 10.41 -2.05
C ASP A 216 1.31 10.97 -2.96
N GLU A 217 1.86 10.12 -3.82
CA GLU A 217 2.81 10.54 -4.84
C GLU A 217 2.14 11.45 -5.90
N PHE A 218 0.93 11.12 -6.35
CA PHE A 218 0.14 11.97 -7.26
C PHE A 218 -0.07 13.37 -6.68
N LYS A 219 -0.45 13.48 -5.40
CA LYS A 219 -0.57 14.74 -4.68
C LYS A 219 0.76 15.50 -4.60
N ARG A 220 1.86 14.81 -4.28
CA ARG A 220 3.21 15.41 -4.25
C ARG A 220 3.57 16.02 -5.60
N LEU A 221 3.31 15.30 -6.70
CA LEU A 221 3.60 15.75 -8.05
C LEU A 221 2.83 17.03 -8.41
N ILE A 222 1.55 17.10 -8.04
CA ILE A 222 0.75 18.32 -8.21
C ILE A 222 1.32 19.46 -7.37
N ASN A 223 1.72 19.19 -6.13
CA ASN A 223 2.26 20.19 -5.21
C ASN A 223 3.59 20.79 -5.70
N ILE A 224 4.41 20.04 -6.43
CA ILE A 224 5.62 20.58 -7.08
C ILE A 224 5.33 21.29 -8.41
N GLY A 225 4.06 21.35 -8.83
CA GLY A 225 3.62 21.99 -10.06
C GLY A 225 3.79 21.14 -11.33
N ALA A 226 3.92 19.82 -11.20
CA ALA A 226 3.83 18.92 -12.35
C ALA A 226 2.37 18.77 -12.81
N LYS A 227 2.20 18.41 -14.09
CA LYS A 227 0.91 18.17 -14.71
C LYS A 227 0.71 16.66 -14.79
N VAL A 228 -0.29 16.13 -14.10
CA VAL A 228 -0.43 14.68 -13.91
C VAL A 228 -1.76 14.18 -14.48
N ILE A 229 -1.70 13.09 -15.23
CA ILE A 229 -2.86 12.27 -15.61
C ILE A 229 -2.65 10.88 -15.03
N LEU A 230 -3.70 10.33 -14.42
CA LEU A 230 -3.73 8.97 -13.90
C LEU A 230 -4.94 8.21 -14.45
N THR A 231 -4.72 6.97 -14.89
CA THR A 231 -5.79 6.06 -15.33
C THR A 231 -5.95 4.91 -14.35
N ASN A 232 -7.20 4.54 -14.04
CA ASN A 232 -7.51 3.40 -13.18
C ASN A 232 -8.89 2.82 -13.49
N SER A 233 -9.32 1.80 -12.76
CA SER A 233 -10.68 1.29 -12.84
C SER A 233 -11.70 2.24 -12.21
N ASN A 234 -12.90 2.30 -12.80
CA ASN A 234 -14.02 3.05 -12.23
C ASN A 234 -14.62 2.30 -11.03
N THR A 235 -14.06 2.51 -9.83
CA THR A 235 -14.52 1.90 -8.58
C THR A 235 -14.63 2.95 -7.48
N GLU A 236 -15.51 2.73 -6.51
CA GLU A 236 -15.71 3.62 -5.35
C GLU A 236 -14.40 3.88 -4.60
N PHE A 237 -13.57 2.84 -4.41
CA PHE A 237 -12.24 2.99 -3.80
C PHE A 237 -11.33 3.98 -4.54
N VAL A 238 -11.31 3.97 -5.88
CA VAL A 238 -10.51 4.94 -6.64
C VAL A 238 -11.09 6.34 -6.53
N HIS A 239 -12.43 6.49 -6.56
CA HIS A 239 -13.09 7.79 -6.33
C HIS A 239 -12.76 8.37 -4.96
N GLU A 240 -12.76 7.55 -3.90
CA GLU A 240 -12.37 7.96 -2.55
C GLU A 240 -10.90 8.39 -2.47
N LEU A 241 -10.00 7.62 -3.10
CA LEU A 241 -8.56 7.95 -3.09
C LEU A 241 -8.29 9.31 -3.72
N TYR A 242 -8.93 9.61 -4.84
CA TYR A 242 -8.71 10.84 -5.60
C TYR A 242 -9.82 11.87 -5.41
N ALA A 243 -10.57 11.77 -4.31
CA ALA A 243 -11.58 12.74 -3.95
C ALA A 243 -10.97 14.15 -3.90
N GLY A 244 -11.63 15.10 -4.57
CA GLY A 244 -11.15 16.48 -4.70
C GLY A 244 -10.32 16.77 -5.96
N PHE A 245 -9.99 15.75 -6.76
CA PHE A 245 -9.39 15.94 -8.09
C PHE A 245 -10.44 15.80 -9.20
N PRO A 246 -10.31 16.56 -10.30
CA PRO A 246 -11.11 16.33 -11.49
C PRO A 246 -10.93 14.91 -12.01
N SER A 247 -12.04 14.25 -12.33
CA SER A 247 -12.03 12.90 -12.91
C SER A 247 -13.15 12.72 -13.92
N GLN A 248 -12.92 11.90 -14.94
CA GLN A 248 -13.92 11.56 -15.96
C GLN A 248 -13.86 10.07 -16.29
N THR A 249 -15.02 9.44 -16.44
CA THR A 249 -15.15 8.03 -16.79
C THR A 249 -15.36 7.87 -18.29
N PHE A 250 -14.68 6.89 -18.88
CA PHE A 250 -14.79 6.52 -20.28
C PHE A 250 -15.13 5.05 -20.45
N GLU A 251 -15.98 4.74 -21.42
CA GLU A 251 -16.30 3.36 -21.76
C GLU A 251 -15.17 2.73 -22.59
N THR A 252 -14.73 1.53 -22.19
CA THR A 252 -13.64 0.80 -22.86
C THR A 252 -14.09 -0.61 -23.26
N LYS A 253 -13.48 -1.16 -24.31
CA LYS A 253 -13.74 -2.55 -24.74
C LYS A 253 -12.69 -3.48 -24.14
N ARG A 254 -13.08 -4.36 -23.22
CA ARG A 254 -12.18 -5.36 -22.62
C ARG A 254 -11.95 -6.53 -23.56
N LEU A 255 -10.99 -6.39 -24.48
CA LEU A 255 -10.66 -7.40 -25.50
C LEU A 255 -9.98 -8.67 -24.96
N ILE A 256 -9.73 -8.77 -23.65
CA ILE A 256 -9.03 -9.91 -23.02
C ILE A 256 -9.98 -11.08 -22.74
N SER A 257 -11.31 -10.84 -22.66
CA SER A 257 -12.29 -11.89 -22.40
C SER A 257 -12.56 -12.77 -23.64
N SER A 258 -12.58 -14.09 -23.44
CA SER A 258 -12.92 -15.10 -24.44
C SER A 258 -14.41 -15.10 -24.83
N ARG A 259 -15.28 -14.41 -24.07
CA ARG A 259 -16.72 -14.26 -24.37
C ARG A 259 -17.04 -12.84 -24.84
N SER A 260 -17.55 -12.72 -26.06
CA SER A 260 -17.90 -11.46 -26.74
C SER A 260 -18.86 -10.56 -25.94
N GLU A 261 -19.79 -11.15 -25.19
CA GLU A 261 -20.84 -10.48 -24.43
C GLU A 261 -20.36 -9.81 -23.13
N THR A 262 -19.13 -10.09 -22.68
CA THR A 262 -18.55 -9.55 -21.42
C THR A 262 -17.48 -8.47 -21.66
N ARG A 263 -17.42 -7.93 -22.88
CA ARG A 263 -16.34 -7.04 -23.35
C ARG A 263 -16.59 -5.55 -23.08
N THR A 264 -17.42 -5.18 -22.12
CA THR A 264 -17.61 -3.80 -21.67
C THR A 264 -16.76 -3.52 -20.43
N GLY A 265 -16.17 -2.34 -20.36
CA GLY A 265 -15.35 -1.87 -19.25
C GLY A 265 -15.49 -0.36 -19.10
N GLN A 266 -15.07 0.15 -17.95
CA GLN A 266 -14.99 1.58 -17.70
C GLN A 266 -13.62 1.91 -17.12
N ASP A 267 -13.00 2.94 -17.68
CA ASP A 267 -11.72 3.48 -17.24
C ASP A 267 -11.98 4.87 -16.67
N LEU A 268 -11.47 5.12 -15.47
CA LEU A 268 -11.52 6.41 -14.81
C LEU A 268 -10.20 7.15 -15.07
N VAL A 269 -10.29 8.36 -15.61
CA VAL A 269 -9.17 9.27 -15.81
C VAL A 269 -9.23 10.36 -14.75
N ILE A 270 -8.20 10.46 -13.92
CA ILE A 270 -8.00 11.53 -12.94
C ILE A 270 -6.92 12.47 -13.46
N TYR A 271 -7.13 13.79 -13.41
CA TYR A 271 -6.22 14.74 -14.03
C TYR A 271 -6.07 16.05 -13.26
N SER A 272 -4.91 16.69 -13.48
CA SER A 272 -4.54 18.00 -12.89
C SER A 272 -4.00 18.99 -13.93
N THR A 273 -4.21 18.70 -15.21
CA THR A 273 -3.55 19.37 -16.35
C THR A 273 -4.12 20.75 -16.69
N ASN A 274 -5.35 21.07 -16.23
CA ASN A 274 -6.03 22.34 -16.47
C ASN A 274 -6.12 23.18 -15.19
N GLY A 275 -5.18 24.11 -15.03
CA GLY A 275 -5.32 25.36 -14.27
C GLY A 275 -5.62 25.27 -12.76
N LYS A 276 -4.62 25.64 -11.95
CA LYS A 276 -4.70 26.08 -10.54
C LYS A 276 -6.09 25.98 -9.87
N LYS A 277 -6.38 24.83 -9.27
CA LYS A 277 -6.97 24.87 -7.92
C LYS A 277 -5.86 24.58 -6.93
N LYS A 278 -5.50 25.61 -6.16
CA LYS A 278 -4.85 25.41 -4.87
C LYS A 278 -5.80 24.48 -4.13
N LEU A 279 -5.33 23.26 -3.82
CA LEU A 279 -6.14 22.25 -3.17
C LEU A 279 -6.78 22.90 -1.93
N ASP A 280 -8.11 22.87 -1.87
CA ASP A 280 -8.83 23.49 -0.76
C ASP A 280 -8.40 22.75 0.51
N SER A 281 -7.69 23.45 1.41
CA SER A 281 -6.99 22.87 2.55
C SER A 281 -7.91 22.30 3.62
N LYS A 282 -9.22 22.18 3.34
CA LYS A 282 -10.25 21.71 4.26
C LYS A 282 -10.51 20.21 4.19
N LEU A 283 -10.05 19.47 3.18
CA LEU A 283 -10.37 18.04 3.06
C LEU A 283 -9.21 17.21 2.51
N GLU A 284 -8.22 16.92 3.35
CA GLU A 284 -7.42 15.70 3.20
C GLU A 284 -7.43 14.94 4.52
N LEU A 285 -8.42 14.06 4.70
CA LEU A 285 -8.40 13.07 5.78
C LEU A 285 -7.05 12.33 5.71
N LEU A 286 -6.31 12.33 6.82
CA LEU A 286 -5.01 11.69 6.98
C LEU A 286 -3.85 12.25 6.14
N ALA A 287 -3.88 13.54 5.78
CA ALA A 287 -2.68 14.18 5.21
C ALA A 287 -1.42 13.90 6.07
N ASN A 288 -0.36 13.40 5.42
CA ASN A 288 0.92 12.99 6.01
C ASN A 288 0.88 11.80 7.00
N PHE A 289 -0.24 11.10 7.18
CA PHE A 289 -0.31 9.95 8.10
C PHE A 289 0.58 8.78 7.63
N PRO A 290 1.51 8.28 8.44
CA PRO A 290 2.40 7.18 8.06
C PRO A 290 1.72 5.82 8.27
N GLY A 291 0.72 5.52 7.44
CA GLY A 291 -0.11 4.31 7.57
C GLY A 291 0.70 3.01 7.57
N THR A 292 0.29 2.04 8.39
CA THR A 292 0.94 0.73 8.55
C THR A 292 -0.06 -0.41 8.45
N ARG A 293 0.43 -1.64 8.24
CA ARG A 293 -0.38 -2.86 8.17
C ARG A 293 -0.85 -3.30 9.54
N TYR A 294 -1.97 -2.76 10.01
CA TYR A 294 -2.55 -3.14 11.29
C TYR A 294 -3.83 -3.97 11.10
N MET A 295 -3.93 -5.09 11.81
CA MET A 295 -5.11 -5.96 11.79
C MET A 295 -6.30 -5.20 12.37
N GLY A 296 -7.40 -5.12 11.63
CA GLY A 296 -8.57 -4.38 12.09
C GLY A 296 -8.47 -2.86 11.94
N SER A 297 -7.43 -2.34 11.27
CA SER A 297 -7.27 -0.89 11.04
C SER A 297 -8.54 -0.24 10.47
N LYS A 298 -8.99 0.83 11.12
CA LYS A 298 -10.15 1.62 10.71
C LYS A 298 -9.86 2.64 9.60
N TYR A 299 -8.66 2.59 9.01
CA TYR A 299 -8.23 3.52 7.96
C TYR A 299 -9.28 3.67 6.83
N LYS A 300 -9.84 2.56 6.35
CA LYS A 300 -10.86 2.55 5.28
C LYS A 300 -12.24 3.05 5.73
N LEU A 301 -12.49 3.07 7.04
CA LEU A 301 -13.78 3.44 7.65
C LEU A 301 -13.80 4.88 8.15
N LEU A 302 -12.69 5.62 8.03
CA LEU A 302 -12.58 6.98 8.56
C LEU A 302 -13.59 7.97 7.97
N PRO A 303 -13.89 7.99 6.65
CA PRO A 303 -14.92 8.89 6.12
C PRO A 303 -16.29 8.61 6.76
N PHE A 304 -16.68 7.34 6.80
CA PHE A 304 -17.92 6.89 7.44
C PHE A 304 -17.96 7.23 8.92
N LEU A 305 -16.87 6.99 9.66
CA LEU A 305 -16.77 7.31 11.08
C LEU A 305 -16.90 8.82 11.31
N TRP A 306 -16.15 9.64 10.56
CA TRP A 306 -16.22 11.09 10.68
C TRP A 306 -17.60 11.64 10.34
N ASP A 307 -18.18 11.26 9.20
CA ASP A 307 -19.53 11.65 8.82
C ASP A 307 -20.59 11.19 9.82
N SER A 308 -20.29 10.12 10.55
CA SER A 308 -21.21 9.60 11.55
C SER A 308 -21.25 10.42 12.84
N ILE A 309 -20.12 11.01 13.24
CA ILE A 309 -19.96 11.68 14.54
C ILE A 309 -19.83 13.20 14.44
N LYS A 310 -19.50 13.78 13.27
CA LYS A 310 -19.17 15.22 13.12
C LYS A 310 -20.24 16.21 13.59
N GLU A 311 -21.50 15.77 13.64
CA GLU A 311 -22.64 16.60 14.09
C GLU A 311 -22.92 16.46 15.60
N LEU A 312 -22.17 15.61 16.31
CA LEU A 312 -22.25 15.50 17.77
C LEU A 312 -21.50 16.67 18.41
N GLU A 313 -21.98 17.16 19.54
CA GLU A 313 -21.32 18.22 20.31
C GLU A 313 -20.26 17.62 21.25
N PHE A 314 -18.99 17.70 20.85
CA PHE A 314 -17.86 17.27 21.67
C PHE A 314 -16.59 18.07 21.31
N LYS A 315 -15.72 18.31 22.29
CA LYS A 315 -14.43 19.02 22.10
C LYS A 315 -13.24 18.12 22.39
N SER A 316 -13.44 17.10 23.23
CA SER A 316 -12.45 16.13 23.64
C SER A 316 -12.90 14.70 23.34
N VAL A 317 -11.95 13.85 22.91
CA VAL A 317 -12.20 12.43 22.60
C VAL A 317 -11.15 11.54 23.24
N LEU A 318 -11.59 10.42 23.82
CA LEU A 318 -10.73 9.27 24.09
C LEU A 318 -10.88 8.21 22.99
N ASP A 319 -9.81 7.92 22.27
CA ASP A 319 -9.65 6.70 21.47
C ASP A 319 -9.09 5.60 22.38
N ALA A 320 -9.98 4.77 22.92
CA ALA A 320 -9.67 3.82 23.99
C ALA A 320 -8.78 2.65 23.54
N PHE A 321 -8.79 2.33 22.25
CA PHE A 321 -8.10 1.21 21.60
C PHE A 321 -7.47 1.68 20.29
N SER A 322 -6.47 2.55 20.39
CA SER A 322 -5.98 3.34 19.25
C SER A 322 -5.36 2.53 18.12
N GLY A 323 -4.81 1.33 18.39
CA GLY A 323 -4.31 0.41 17.37
C GLY A 323 -3.32 1.05 16.40
N SER A 324 -3.74 1.24 15.14
CA SER A 324 -2.91 1.90 14.12
C SER A 324 -2.72 3.40 14.32
N GLY A 325 -3.52 4.02 15.20
CA GLY A 325 -3.53 5.46 15.47
C GLY A 325 -4.27 6.30 14.43
N CYS A 326 -4.89 5.69 13.41
CA CYS A 326 -5.50 6.43 12.31
C CYS A 326 -6.74 7.24 12.75
N VAL A 327 -7.55 6.73 13.66
CA VAL A 327 -8.73 7.44 14.20
C VAL A 327 -8.27 8.63 15.05
N SER A 328 -7.40 8.39 16.03
CA SER A 328 -6.76 9.44 16.83
C SER A 328 -6.15 10.56 15.98
N TYR A 329 -5.36 10.22 14.95
CA TYR A 329 -4.71 11.22 14.08
C TYR A 329 -5.73 12.02 13.25
N MET A 330 -6.75 11.34 12.71
CA MET A 330 -7.85 12.01 12.01
C MET A 330 -8.57 13.03 12.90
N LEU A 331 -8.92 12.65 14.13
CA LEU A 331 -9.59 13.53 15.08
C LEU A 331 -8.70 14.74 15.43
N LYS A 332 -7.39 14.53 15.63
CA LYS A 332 -6.43 15.61 15.83
C LYS A 332 -6.43 16.59 14.65
N GLN A 333 -6.46 16.10 13.42
CA GLN A 333 -6.54 16.94 12.21
C GLN A 333 -7.84 17.75 12.11
N LYS A 334 -8.92 17.29 12.74
CA LYS A 334 -10.18 18.02 12.86
C LYS A 334 -10.19 19.05 13.99
N GLY A 335 -9.05 19.26 14.67
CA GLY A 335 -8.90 20.28 15.73
C GLY A 335 -9.43 19.86 17.10
N ILE A 336 -9.71 18.57 17.29
CA ILE A 336 -10.24 18.00 18.52
C ILE A 336 -9.10 17.73 19.51
N GLU A 337 -9.36 17.86 20.81
CA GLU A 337 -8.44 17.42 21.86
C GLU A 337 -8.49 15.89 21.98
N VAL A 338 -7.40 15.22 21.64
CA VAL A 338 -7.36 13.76 21.53
C VAL A 338 -6.56 13.13 22.67
N TYR A 339 -7.24 12.29 23.42
CA TYR A 339 -6.67 11.30 24.31
C TYR A 339 -6.64 9.97 23.57
N SER A 340 -5.49 9.31 23.51
CA SER A 340 -5.34 8.00 22.86
C SER A 340 -4.79 7.01 23.85
N ASN A 341 -5.24 5.75 23.77
CA ASN A 341 -4.74 4.68 24.60
C ASN A 341 -4.55 3.41 23.78
N ASP A 342 -3.54 2.63 24.12
CA ASP A 342 -3.49 1.22 23.72
C ASP A 342 -2.75 0.41 24.78
N PHE A 343 -3.14 -0.86 24.94
CA PHE A 343 -2.43 -1.79 25.81
C PHE A 343 -1.06 -2.17 25.22
N MET A 344 -0.96 -2.29 23.90
CA MET A 344 0.27 -2.62 23.18
C MET A 344 1.20 -1.41 23.13
N ALA A 345 2.45 -1.60 23.57
CA ALA A 345 3.43 -0.51 23.64
C ALA A 345 3.77 0.05 22.26
N PHE A 346 3.78 -0.79 21.21
CA PHE A 346 4.07 -0.29 19.86
C PHE A 346 2.96 0.65 19.34
N SER A 347 1.68 0.30 19.57
CA SER A 347 0.53 1.12 19.17
C SER A 347 0.52 2.46 19.92
N ALA A 348 0.77 2.42 21.23
CA ALA A 348 0.88 3.63 22.03
C ALA A 348 2.05 4.53 21.59
N ASN A 349 3.19 3.97 21.19
CA ASN A 349 4.30 4.77 20.65
C ASN A 349 3.95 5.43 19.31
N ILE A 350 3.12 4.80 18.46
CA ILE A 350 2.61 5.43 17.24
C ILE A 350 1.83 6.69 17.61
N THR A 351 0.82 6.61 18.48
CA THR A 351 0.04 7.81 18.87
C THR A 351 0.86 8.81 19.68
N LYS A 352 1.81 8.37 20.50
CA LYS A 352 2.77 9.26 21.17
C LYS A 352 3.57 10.10 20.17
N SER A 353 3.96 9.49 19.05
CA SER A 353 4.82 10.12 18.04
C SER A 353 4.11 11.14 17.14
N ILE A 354 2.82 10.97 16.84
CA ILE A 354 2.08 11.83 15.87
C ILE A 354 0.80 12.46 16.42
N VAL A 355 0.23 11.93 17.51
CA VAL A 355 -0.98 12.47 18.16
C VAL A 355 -0.59 13.37 19.33
N GLU A 356 0.09 12.86 20.35
CA GLU A 356 0.54 13.69 21.50
C GLU A 356 1.64 14.69 21.08
N ASN A 357 2.57 14.28 20.23
CA ASN A 357 3.65 15.15 19.78
C ASN A 357 3.14 16.22 18.81
N SER A 358 3.36 17.49 19.16
CA SER A 358 2.99 18.62 18.31
C SER A 358 4.14 19.19 17.47
N LYS A 359 5.40 18.97 17.88
CA LYS A 359 6.54 19.77 17.36
C LYS A 359 7.84 19.02 17.18
N ILE A 360 8.13 18.04 18.04
CA ILE A 360 9.46 17.42 18.09
C ILE A 360 9.65 16.51 16.88
N ARG A 361 10.83 16.58 16.28
CA ARG A 361 11.24 15.77 15.14
C ARG A 361 12.61 15.16 15.42
N ILE A 362 12.92 14.06 14.74
CA ILE A 362 14.26 13.51 14.68
C ILE A 362 15.09 14.34 13.69
N GLU A 363 16.20 14.90 14.17
CA GLU A 363 17.15 15.72 13.43
C GLU A 363 18.31 14.86 12.90
N PRO A 364 19.12 15.36 11.93
CA PRO A 364 20.26 14.61 11.39
C PRO A 364 21.22 14.07 12.47
N LYS A 365 21.52 14.85 13.51
CA LYS A 365 22.37 14.40 14.63
C LYS A 365 21.78 13.22 15.41
N ASP A 366 20.45 13.15 15.52
CA ASP A 366 19.77 12.04 16.18
C ASP A 366 19.84 10.80 15.29
N ILE A 367 19.78 10.96 13.96
CA ILE A 367 19.95 9.87 13.00
C ILE A 367 21.38 9.30 13.10
N GLU A 368 22.40 10.16 13.15
CA GLU A 368 23.79 9.72 13.34
C GLU A 368 23.95 8.90 14.62
N LEU A 369 23.36 9.34 15.74
CA LEU A 369 23.34 8.58 16.98
C LEU A 369 22.62 7.23 16.81
N LEU A 370 21.43 7.24 16.22
CA LEU A 370 20.59 6.04 16.04
C LEU A 370 21.26 4.97 15.17
N LEU A 371 22.04 5.39 14.16
CA LEU A 371 22.76 4.49 13.24
C LEU A 371 24.18 4.13 13.71
N SER A 372 24.68 4.76 14.77
CA SER A 372 26.04 4.50 15.26
C SER A 372 26.17 3.09 15.86
N LEU A 373 27.35 2.49 15.69
CA LEU A 373 27.67 1.22 16.33
C LEU A 373 27.68 1.39 17.86
N ASN A 374 26.86 0.60 18.55
CA ASN A 374 26.74 0.66 19.99
C ASN A 374 27.43 -0.52 20.66
N ARG A 375 28.58 -0.27 21.28
CA ARG A 375 29.35 -1.30 22.01
C ARG A 375 28.64 -1.87 23.24
N LYS A 376 27.57 -1.21 23.72
CA LYS A 376 26.73 -1.67 24.83
C LYS A 376 25.48 -2.41 24.36
N ALA A 377 25.24 -2.50 23.05
CA ALA A 377 24.13 -3.29 22.52
C ALA A 377 24.28 -4.75 22.92
N THR A 378 23.17 -5.38 23.30
CA THR A 378 23.13 -6.82 23.47
C THR A 378 23.09 -7.48 22.08
N ASN A 379 23.23 -8.81 22.03
CA ASN A 379 23.05 -9.59 20.81
C ASN A 379 21.75 -10.40 20.87
N PHE A 380 20.76 -9.93 21.64
CA PHE A 380 19.58 -10.73 21.97
C PHE A 380 18.76 -11.05 20.72
N ILE A 381 18.53 -10.08 19.84
CA ILE A 381 17.76 -10.28 18.61
C ILE A 381 18.54 -11.18 17.65
N THR A 382 19.82 -10.87 17.45
CA THR A 382 20.75 -11.64 16.61
C THR A 382 20.84 -13.11 17.03
N THR A 383 20.78 -13.41 18.33
CA THR A 383 20.87 -14.79 18.83
C THR A 383 19.52 -15.49 18.90
N THR A 384 18.48 -14.81 19.40
CA THR A 384 17.17 -15.42 19.68
C THR A 384 16.30 -15.58 18.43
N PHE A 385 16.40 -14.63 17.49
CA PHE A 385 15.57 -14.55 16.29
C PHE A 385 16.36 -14.82 14.99
N LYS A 386 17.56 -15.41 15.11
CA LYS A 386 18.38 -15.83 13.98
C LYS A 386 17.58 -16.71 13.02
N ASP A 387 17.68 -16.42 11.72
CA ASP A 387 17.00 -17.14 10.63
C ASP A 387 15.46 -17.14 10.71
N LEU A 388 14.86 -16.33 11.59
CA LEU A 388 13.40 -16.28 11.75
C LEU A 388 12.74 -15.23 10.86
N TYR A 389 13.07 -13.95 11.06
CA TYR A 389 12.32 -12.84 10.45
C TYR A 389 13.12 -11.98 9.49
N PHE A 390 14.37 -11.68 9.85
CA PHE A 390 15.27 -10.82 9.11
C PHE A 390 16.66 -11.46 9.05
N ASN A 391 17.47 -11.00 8.11
CA ASN A 391 18.85 -11.47 7.92
C ASN A 391 19.77 -11.01 9.07
N ASP A 392 21.00 -11.51 9.10
CA ASP A 392 21.95 -11.24 10.18
C ASP A 392 22.31 -9.74 10.30
N GLU A 393 22.41 -9.02 9.18
CA GLU A 393 22.69 -7.58 9.15
C GLU A 393 21.54 -6.77 9.77
N ASP A 394 20.30 -7.09 9.40
CA ASP A 394 19.09 -6.47 9.93
C ASP A 394 18.90 -6.77 11.42
N ASN A 395 19.20 -8.00 11.87
CA ASN A 395 19.12 -8.35 13.30
C ASN A 395 20.17 -7.59 14.12
N LEU A 396 21.40 -7.48 13.61
CA LEU A 396 22.47 -6.69 14.24
C LEU A 396 22.09 -5.21 14.28
N PHE A 397 21.50 -4.68 13.21
CA PHE A 397 20.98 -3.31 13.17
C PHE A 397 19.92 -3.09 14.25
N LEU A 398 18.97 -4.01 14.43
CA LEU A 398 17.94 -3.90 15.46
C LEU A 398 18.52 -3.89 16.88
N ASP A 399 19.46 -4.79 17.18
CA ASP A 399 20.15 -4.83 18.48
C ASP A 399 20.84 -3.49 18.81
N ASN A 400 21.55 -2.91 17.84
CA ASN A 400 22.20 -1.60 17.98
C ASN A 400 21.19 -0.47 18.12
N LEU A 401 20.17 -0.45 17.26
CA LEU A 401 19.17 0.60 17.22
C LEU A 401 18.41 0.70 18.54
N ILE A 402 17.98 -0.41 19.14
CA ILE A 402 17.27 -0.40 20.42
C ILE A 402 18.15 0.15 21.55
N ALA A 403 19.43 -0.21 21.58
CA ALA A 403 20.38 0.35 22.52
C ALA A 403 20.61 1.86 22.30
N ASN A 404 20.56 2.33 21.05
CA ASN A 404 20.69 3.75 20.70
C ASN A 404 19.44 4.57 21.01
N ILE A 405 18.24 4.04 20.78
CA ILE A 405 16.98 4.74 21.11
C ILE A 405 16.93 5.08 22.60
N ASN A 406 17.45 4.20 23.46
CA ASN A 406 17.51 4.45 24.90
C ASN A 406 18.38 5.65 25.29
N GLN A 407 19.34 6.03 24.44
CA GLN A 407 20.23 7.20 24.66
C GLN A 407 19.60 8.52 24.23
N LEU A 408 18.51 8.51 23.47
CA LEU A 408 17.78 9.75 23.20
C LEU A 408 17.24 10.31 24.53
N GLU A 409 17.29 11.63 24.72
CA GLU A 409 16.76 12.25 25.93
C GLU A 409 15.26 12.54 25.79
N ASP A 410 14.84 12.97 24.61
CA ASP A 410 13.47 13.39 24.34
C ASP A 410 12.53 12.19 24.09
N LYS A 411 11.44 12.13 24.87
CA LYS A 411 10.44 11.05 24.79
C LYS A 411 9.75 10.95 23.43
N TYR A 412 9.58 12.06 22.71
CA TYR A 412 8.93 12.08 21.40
C TYR A 412 9.91 11.63 20.31
N LYS A 413 11.20 11.96 20.41
CA LYS A 413 12.22 11.36 19.53
C LYS A 413 12.26 9.84 19.70
N LYS A 414 12.21 9.34 20.95
CA LYS A 414 12.07 7.90 21.21
C LYS A 414 10.83 7.31 20.54
N ALA A 415 9.68 7.95 20.74
CA ALA A 415 8.41 7.50 20.15
C ALA A 415 8.46 7.47 18.62
N ILE A 416 9.03 8.49 17.96
CA ILE A 416 9.21 8.52 16.50
C ILE A 416 10.11 7.37 16.05
N ALA A 417 11.26 7.14 16.72
CA ALA A 417 12.15 6.05 16.37
C ALA A 417 11.48 4.68 16.54
N TYR A 418 10.77 4.47 17.66
CA TYR A 418 10.02 3.24 17.90
C TYR A 418 8.90 3.01 16.89
N ALA A 419 8.13 4.04 16.55
CA ALA A 419 7.07 3.97 15.54
C ALA A 419 7.65 3.70 14.14
N ALA A 420 8.77 4.33 13.80
CA ALA A 420 9.46 4.15 12.53
C ALA A 420 10.00 2.72 12.36
N ILE A 421 10.69 2.18 13.37
CA ILE A 421 11.21 0.79 13.29
C ILE A 421 10.09 -0.24 13.34
N THR A 422 9.02 0.02 14.10
CA THR A 422 7.82 -0.83 14.09
C THR A 422 7.24 -0.93 12.69
N ARG A 423 7.06 0.22 12.02
CA ARG A 423 6.53 0.25 10.65
C ARG A 423 7.48 -0.42 9.65
N ALA A 424 8.79 -0.19 9.76
CA ALA A 424 9.81 -0.87 8.96
C ALA A 424 9.71 -2.40 9.07
N CYS A 425 9.73 -2.92 10.31
CA CYS A 425 9.61 -4.35 10.59
C CYS A 425 8.29 -4.93 10.06
N MET A 426 7.16 -4.23 10.23
CA MET A 426 5.85 -4.68 9.74
C MET A 426 5.76 -4.68 8.21
N LYS A 427 6.34 -3.67 7.53
CA LYS A 427 6.33 -3.58 6.06
C LYS A 427 7.25 -4.58 5.39
N LYS A 428 8.41 -4.84 6.00
CA LYS A 428 9.34 -5.88 5.55
C LYS A 428 8.81 -7.29 5.78
N ARG A 429 7.62 -7.45 6.39
CA ARG A 429 6.87 -8.72 6.43
C ARG A 429 5.62 -8.65 5.52
N PRO A 430 5.57 -9.43 4.43
CA PRO A 430 4.56 -9.27 3.37
C PRO A 430 3.14 -9.65 3.81
N ARG A 431 2.98 -10.73 4.59
CA ARG A 431 1.68 -11.20 5.12
C ARG A 431 1.83 -11.71 6.53
N GLY A 432 0.70 -11.90 7.23
CA GLY A 432 0.60 -12.64 8.50
C GLY A 432 1.71 -12.25 9.48
N ILE A 433 1.90 -10.95 9.69
CA ILE A 433 2.97 -10.32 10.45
C ILE A 433 3.48 -11.22 11.60
N PHE A 434 4.75 -11.62 11.53
CA PHE A 434 5.47 -12.52 12.47
C PHE A 434 4.85 -13.91 12.77
N THR A 435 3.82 -14.35 12.03
CA THR A 435 3.19 -15.66 12.22
C THR A 435 3.88 -16.83 11.50
N TYR A 436 4.88 -16.56 10.67
CA TYR A 436 5.76 -17.55 10.02
C TYR A 436 7.20 -17.03 9.95
N THR A 437 8.13 -17.94 9.72
CA THR A 437 9.57 -17.69 9.57
C THR A 437 10.01 -17.76 8.10
N GLY A 438 11.19 -17.23 7.79
CA GLY A 438 11.76 -17.19 6.45
C GLY A 438 11.05 -16.22 5.50
N GLU A 439 11.34 -16.37 4.20
CA GLU A 439 10.91 -15.49 3.10
C GLU A 439 9.57 -15.89 2.47
N ARG A 440 8.69 -16.52 3.25
CA ARG A 440 7.38 -16.91 2.73
C ARG A 440 6.59 -15.66 2.34
N TYR A 441 5.98 -15.70 1.16
CA TYR A 441 5.31 -14.55 0.53
C TYR A 441 6.26 -13.40 0.17
N ASP A 442 7.58 -13.63 0.14
CA ASP A 442 8.48 -12.68 -0.51
C ASP A 442 8.14 -12.63 -1.99
N ASP A 443 7.77 -11.43 -2.40
CA ASP A 443 7.23 -11.13 -3.69
C ASP A 443 8.01 -10.05 -4.44
N GLY A 444 9.24 -9.80 -3.99
CA GLY A 444 10.16 -8.88 -4.64
C GLY A 444 9.76 -7.41 -4.54
N ARG A 445 8.64 -7.09 -3.87
CA ARG A 445 8.23 -5.69 -3.68
C ARG A 445 9.32 -4.91 -2.96
N ARG A 446 9.42 -3.61 -3.25
CA ARG A 446 10.42 -2.70 -2.69
C ARG A 446 10.59 -2.84 -1.18
N ASP A 447 9.48 -2.94 -0.46
CA ASP A 447 9.48 -3.07 1.00
C ASP A 447 10.22 -4.34 1.49
N LEU A 448 10.45 -5.36 0.67
CA LEU A 448 11.21 -6.56 1.04
C LEU A 448 12.69 -6.46 0.65
N GLN A 449 12.98 -5.66 -0.39
CA GLN A 449 14.32 -5.48 -0.95
C GLN A 449 15.18 -4.48 -0.16
N LEU A 450 14.55 -3.49 0.47
CA LEU A 450 15.24 -2.53 1.33
C LEU A 450 15.75 -3.20 2.60
N SER A 451 16.97 -2.87 3.03
CA SER A 451 17.45 -3.16 4.39
C SER A 451 16.50 -2.55 5.44
N LEU A 452 16.47 -3.10 6.66
CA LEU A 452 15.71 -2.48 7.74
C LEU A 452 16.22 -1.07 8.07
N GLN A 453 17.52 -0.81 7.89
CA GLN A 453 18.10 0.51 8.07
C GLN A 453 17.56 1.52 7.04
N GLU A 454 17.52 1.18 5.75
CA GLU A 454 16.93 2.04 4.72
C GLU A 454 15.44 2.29 4.99
N HIS A 455 14.71 1.23 5.34
CA HIS A 455 13.31 1.37 5.76
C HIS A 455 13.16 2.31 6.92
N PHE A 456 13.96 2.13 7.97
CA PHE A 456 13.91 2.93 9.17
C PHE A 456 14.06 4.41 8.84
N LEU A 457 15.05 4.78 8.00
CA LEU A 457 15.28 6.15 7.56
C LEU A 457 14.08 6.74 6.79
N GLU A 458 13.49 5.99 5.85
CA GLU A 458 12.29 6.45 5.13
C GLU A 458 11.10 6.66 6.08
N ASN A 459 10.98 5.79 7.09
CA ASN A 459 9.93 5.90 8.08
C ASN A 459 10.13 7.10 9.00
N ILE A 460 11.38 7.41 9.42
CA ILE A 460 11.69 8.63 10.17
C ILE A 460 11.22 9.87 9.42
N GLU A 461 11.48 9.96 8.12
CA GLU A 461 11.01 11.09 7.30
C GLU A 461 9.47 11.17 7.28
N GLY A 462 8.80 10.03 7.10
CA GLY A 462 7.35 9.93 7.13
C GLY A 462 6.74 10.38 8.46
N PHE A 463 7.26 9.89 9.58
CA PHE A 463 6.80 10.28 10.91
C PHE A 463 7.11 11.76 11.22
N ASN A 464 8.29 12.27 10.86
CA ASN A 464 8.61 13.70 11.01
C ASN A 464 7.63 14.61 10.27
N LYS A 465 7.20 14.22 9.06
CA LYS A 465 6.20 14.94 8.26
C LYS A 465 4.79 14.88 8.84
N ALA A 466 4.48 13.82 9.57
CA ALA A 466 3.19 13.63 10.25
C ALA A 466 3.06 14.46 11.53
N VAL A 467 4.16 14.96 12.09
CA VAL A 467 4.11 15.80 13.30
C VAL A 467 3.58 17.19 12.96
N PHE A 468 2.46 17.54 13.59
CA PHE A 468 1.87 18.88 13.53
C PHE A 468 1.16 19.24 14.85
N ASP A 469 0.99 20.55 15.06
CA ASP A 469 0.27 21.12 16.19
C ASP A 469 -1.17 21.47 15.77
N ASN A 470 -2.16 21.01 16.53
CA ASN A 470 -3.57 21.37 16.32
C ASN A 470 -4.06 22.41 17.34
N GLY A 471 -3.18 22.92 18.20
CA GLY A 471 -3.52 23.88 19.26
C GLY A 471 -4.18 23.26 20.49
N GLN A 472 -4.35 21.93 20.56
CA GLN A 472 -4.98 21.22 21.66
C GLN A 472 -3.96 20.44 22.51
N LYS A 473 -4.34 20.12 23.74
CA LYS A 473 -3.53 19.28 24.65
C LYS A 473 -3.84 17.80 24.43
N ASN A 474 -3.26 17.23 23.38
CA ASN A 474 -3.40 15.80 23.10
C ASN A 474 -2.54 14.96 24.05
N ILE A 475 -2.99 13.76 24.43
CA ILE A 475 -2.25 12.83 25.31
C ILE A 475 -2.32 11.40 24.77
N SER A 476 -1.22 10.64 24.87
CA SER A 476 -1.14 9.23 24.53
C SER A 476 -0.71 8.40 25.75
N TYR A 477 -1.53 7.41 26.07
CA TYR A 477 -1.37 6.45 27.16
C TYR A 477 -0.99 5.06 26.65
N ASN A 478 -0.20 4.34 27.45
CA ASN A 478 0.01 2.90 27.30
C ASN A 478 -0.45 2.20 28.58
N LYS A 479 -1.75 1.92 28.68
CA LYS A 479 -2.37 1.33 29.87
C LYS A 479 -3.43 0.30 29.48
N ASP A 480 -3.78 -0.55 30.44
CA ASP A 480 -5.06 -1.23 30.38
C ASP A 480 -6.17 -0.15 30.40
N VAL A 481 -7.15 -0.31 29.51
CA VAL A 481 -8.27 0.64 29.37
C VAL A 481 -9.07 0.78 30.67
N PHE A 482 -9.12 -0.26 31.51
CA PHE A 482 -9.82 -0.23 32.79
C PHE A 482 -9.10 0.66 33.83
N ASP A 483 -7.78 0.84 33.69
CA ASP A 483 -6.91 1.65 34.56
C ASP A 483 -6.79 3.12 34.12
N LEU A 484 -7.49 3.51 33.06
CA LEU A 484 -7.53 4.90 32.61
C LEU A 484 -8.36 5.76 33.56
N ASP A 485 -7.88 6.97 33.83
CA ASP A 485 -8.62 7.99 34.56
C ASP A 485 -8.61 9.26 33.71
N VAL A 486 -9.64 9.41 32.87
CA VAL A 486 -9.76 10.45 31.86
C VAL A 486 -11.23 10.86 31.76
N ASP A 487 -11.49 12.16 31.84
CA ASP A 487 -12.81 12.76 31.65
C ASP A 487 -12.85 13.48 30.30
N VAL A 488 -13.72 13.03 29.40
CA VAL A 488 -13.83 13.53 28.01
C VAL A 488 -15.30 13.54 27.58
N ASP A 489 -15.61 14.36 26.58
CA ASP A 489 -16.97 14.49 26.05
C ASP A 489 -17.41 13.22 25.31
N LEU A 490 -16.49 12.56 24.61
CA LEU A 490 -16.77 11.36 23.78
C LEU A 490 -15.69 10.30 23.96
N VAL A 491 -16.11 9.03 24.05
CA VAL A 491 -15.20 7.88 24.03
C VAL A 491 -15.50 7.02 22.80
N TYR A 492 -14.47 6.81 21.99
CA TYR A 492 -14.47 5.91 20.86
C TYR A 492 -13.88 4.55 21.26
N PHE A 493 -14.62 3.48 20.98
CA PHE A 493 -14.23 2.10 21.25
C PHE A 493 -14.07 1.32 19.95
N ASP A 494 -12.91 0.71 19.78
CA ASP A 494 -12.61 -0.33 18.78
C ASP A 494 -11.95 -1.55 19.46
N PRO A 495 -12.69 -2.28 20.31
CA PRO A 495 -12.11 -3.35 21.12
C PRO A 495 -11.77 -4.58 20.25
N PRO A 496 -10.93 -5.51 20.75
CA PRO A 496 -10.69 -6.77 20.06
C PRO A 496 -11.98 -7.57 19.80
N TYR A 497 -12.31 -7.80 18.54
CA TYR A 497 -13.53 -8.51 18.13
C TYR A 497 -13.42 -10.02 18.34
N LEU A 498 -14.30 -10.59 19.18
CA LEU A 498 -14.42 -12.04 19.29
C LEU A 498 -15.23 -12.59 18.12
N THR A 499 -14.62 -13.43 17.28
CA THR A 499 -15.30 -14.05 16.14
C THR A 499 -15.09 -15.56 16.13
N ALA A 500 -16.06 -16.32 15.62
CA ALA A 500 -15.92 -17.78 15.47
C ALA A 500 -14.90 -18.20 14.39
N LYS A 501 -14.50 -17.26 13.51
CA LYS A 501 -13.74 -17.55 12.29
C LYS A 501 -12.30 -17.01 12.28
N SER A 502 -11.93 -16.11 13.19
CA SER A 502 -10.59 -15.51 13.30
C SER A 502 -10.12 -15.44 14.75
N ASP A 503 -8.80 -15.59 14.96
CA ASP A 503 -8.18 -15.19 16.22
C ASP A 503 -8.19 -13.66 16.38
N ASN A 504 -8.32 -13.21 17.63
CA ASN A 504 -8.21 -11.81 18.07
C ASN A 504 -6.99 -11.61 18.98
N ASP A 505 -6.01 -12.52 18.93
CA ASP A 505 -4.81 -12.50 19.76
C ASP A 505 -3.76 -11.56 19.15
N TYR A 506 -3.96 -10.25 19.37
CA TYR A 506 -3.04 -9.20 18.92
C TYR A 506 -1.64 -9.38 19.51
N ILE A 507 -1.53 -9.79 20.78
CA ILE A 507 -0.25 -9.94 21.48
C ILE A 507 0.62 -10.97 20.76
N ARG A 508 0.09 -12.16 20.46
CA ARG A 508 0.88 -13.21 19.78
C ARG A 508 1.14 -12.89 18.32
N ARG A 509 0.27 -12.11 17.67
CA ARG A 509 0.46 -11.68 16.27
C ARG A 509 1.57 -10.63 16.16
N TYR A 510 1.58 -9.65 17.06
CA TYR A 510 2.53 -8.55 17.05
C TYR A 510 3.71 -8.74 18.02
N HIS A 511 3.89 -9.94 18.58
CA HIS A 511 4.87 -10.23 19.63
C HIS A 511 6.28 -9.72 19.33
N PHE A 512 6.74 -9.81 18.07
CA PHE A 512 8.09 -9.39 17.74
C PHE A 512 8.27 -7.87 17.90
N VAL A 513 7.38 -7.07 17.30
CA VAL A 513 7.46 -5.60 17.44
C VAL A 513 7.10 -5.15 18.84
N GLU A 514 6.12 -5.79 19.49
CA GLU A 514 5.78 -5.48 20.88
C GLU A 514 6.97 -5.73 21.82
N GLY A 515 7.66 -6.85 21.65
CA GLY A 515 8.85 -7.16 22.43
C GLY A 515 10.04 -6.28 22.08
N LEU A 516 10.22 -5.94 20.81
CA LEU A 516 11.24 -4.98 20.36
C LEU A 516 11.08 -3.64 21.11
N ILE A 517 9.86 -3.09 21.15
CA ILE A 517 9.59 -1.82 21.84
C ILE A 517 9.73 -1.93 23.36
N LYS A 518 9.35 -3.07 23.95
CA LYS A 518 9.54 -3.34 25.38
C LYS A 518 10.97 -3.74 25.75
N ASN A 519 11.89 -3.80 24.78
CA ASN A 519 13.21 -4.40 24.96
C ASN A 519 13.13 -5.78 25.66
N TRP A 520 12.08 -6.54 25.33
CA TRP A 520 11.74 -7.85 25.87
C TRP A 520 11.51 -7.90 27.40
N HIS A 521 11.34 -6.75 28.06
CA HIS A 521 10.98 -6.69 29.47
C HIS A 521 9.49 -6.95 29.69
N GLY A 522 9.15 -7.71 30.73
CA GLY A 522 7.77 -8.00 31.10
C GLY A 522 7.01 -8.93 30.15
N VAL A 523 7.69 -9.53 29.17
CA VAL A 523 7.10 -10.51 28.22
C VAL A 523 7.74 -11.89 28.40
N GLN A 524 6.98 -12.95 28.15
CA GLN A 524 7.46 -14.33 28.25
C GLN A 524 7.47 -14.98 26.87
N ILE A 525 8.66 -15.20 26.32
CA ILE A 525 8.84 -15.90 25.04
C ILE A 525 8.59 -17.40 25.23
N ASP A 526 7.75 -17.96 24.36
CA ASP A 526 7.55 -19.40 24.23
C ASP A 526 8.56 -19.97 23.23
N PHE A 527 9.70 -20.39 23.77
CA PHE A 527 10.81 -20.96 22.99
C PHE A 527 10.46 -22.27 22.27
N SER A 528 9.37 -22.95 22.65
CA SER A 528 8.89 -24.15 21.97
C SER A 528 8.27 -23.85 20.60
N THR A 529 7.81 -22.60 20.38
CA THR A 529 7.22 -22.20 19.10
C THR A 529 8.28 -21.87 18.07
N LYS A 530 8.05 -22.25 16.81
CA LYS A 530 8.94 -21.91 15.67
C LYS A 530 9.14 -20.40 15.48
N THR A 531 8.14 -19.60 15.87
CA THR A 531 8.13 -18.15 15.74
C THR A 531 8.53 -17.43 17.01
N LYS A 532 8.88 -18.13 18.10
CA LYS A 532 9.22 -17.49 19.40
C LYS A 532 8.14 -16.48 19.86
N LYS A 533 6.88 -16.85 19.65
CA LYS A 533 5.72 -16.06 20.10
C LYS A 533 5.74 -15.92 21.62
N PHE A 534 5.05 -14.91 22.14
CA PHE A 534 4.78 -14.89 23.58
C PHE A 534 3.85 -16.02 24.00
N LYS A 535 3.99 -16.44 25.27
CA LYS A 535 2.99 -17.25 25.95
C LYS A 535 1.66 -16.51 25.96
N LYS A 536 0.55 -17.23 25.82
CA LYS A 536 -0.77 -16.62 25.80
C LYS A 536 -1.09 -16.04 27.19
N TYR A 537 -1.58 -14.80 27.21
CA TYR A 537 -2.09 -14.14 28.41
C TYR A 537 -3.62 -14.18 28.39
N PRO A 538 -4.29 -14.28 29.54
CA PRO A 538 -5.74 -14.13 29.61
C PRO A 538 -6.16 -12.73 29.15
N SER A 539 -7.12 -12.65 28.23
CA SER A 539 -7.72 -11.40 27.78
C SER A 539 -9.20 -11.35 28.19
N PRO A 540 -9.72 -10.20 28.65
CA PRO A 540 -11.16 -10.00 28.83
C PRO A 540 -11.96 -10.26 27.54
N PHE A 541 -11.32 -10.17 26.37
CA PHE A 541 -11.94 -10.34 25.06
C PHE A 541 -11.79 -11.75 24.47
N ASP A 542 -11.38 -12.75 25.26
CA ASP A 542 -11.13 -14.13 24.78
C ASP A 542 -12.38 -14.99 24.58
N SER A 543 -13.50 -14.70 25.27
CA SER A 543 -14.69 -15.56 25.30
C SER A 543 -15.99 -14.77 25.37
N LYS A 544 -17.13 -15.40 25.03
CA LYS A 544 -18.45 -14.74 25.01
C LYS A 544 -18.85 -14.17 26.38
N SER A 545 -18.61 -14.91 27.48
CA SER A 545 -18.93 -14.41 28.82
C SER A 545 -18.04 -13.22 29.19
N THR A 546 -16.73 -13.35 28.98
CA THR A 546 -15.78 -12.31 29.38
C THR A 546 -15.91 -11.04 28.55
N VAL A 547 -16.26 -11.13 27.25
CA VAL A 547 -16.41 -9.94 26.40
C VAL A 547 -17.63 -9.10 26.79
N ASN A 548 -18.75 -9.74 27.14
CA ASN A 548 -19.93 -9.01 27.60
C ASN A 548 -19.64 -8.27 28.91
N ASP A 549 -19.00 -8.94 29.87
CA ASP A 549 -18.60 -8.32 31.15
C ASP A 549 -17.59 -7.18 30.94
N ALA A 550 -16.67 -7.32 29.98
CA ALA A 550 -15.69 -6.29 29.65
C ALA A 550 -16.36 -5.04 29.06
N LEU A 551 -17.28 -5.22 28.12
CA LEU A 551 -18.02 -4.12 27.49
C LEU A 551 -18.94 -3.40 28.49
N ASP A 552 -19.66 -4.15 29.32
CA ASP A 552 -20.51 -3.59 30.39
C ASP A 552 -19.70 -2.71 31.35
N LYS A 553 -18.54 -3.21 31.81
CA LYS A 553 -17.60 -2.43 32.65
C LYS A 553 -17.08 -1.19 31.95
N LEU A 554 -16.74 -1.26 30.66
CA LEU A 554 -16.28 -0.12 29.88
C LEU A 554 -17.36 0.96 29.75
N PHE A 555 -18.57 0.57 29.40
CA PHE A 555 -19.67 1.51 29.23
C PHE A 555 -20.09 2.13 30.56
N CYS A 556 -20.10 1.36 31.65
CA CYS A 556 -20.30 1.87 33.01
C CYS A 556 -19.24 2.92 33.38
N LYS A 557 -17.96 2.61 33.13
CA LYS A 557 -16.83 3.48 33.46
C LYS A 557 -16.93 4.83 32.76
N PHE A 558 -17.30 4.83 31.48
CA PHE A 558 -17.37 6.03 30.65
C PHE A 558 -18.80 6.57 30.44
N GLN A 559 -19.77 6.14 31.24
CA GLN A 559 -21.20 6.44 31.05
C GLN A 559 -21.56 7.93 30.94
N LYS A 560 -20.72 8.82 31.50
CA LYS A 560 -20.91 10.28 31.44
C LYS A 560 -20.59 10.86 30.04
N SER A 561 -19.74 10.19 29.27
CA SER A 561 -19.35 10.60 27.92
C SER A 561 -20.34 10.08 26.88
N ILE A 562 -20.35 10.67 25.68
CA ILE A 562 -20.96 10.04 24.50
C ILE A 562 -20.16 8.77 24.17
N LEU A 563 -20.83 7.64 23.99
CA LEU A 563 -20.18 6.37 23.67
C LEU A 563 -20.33 6.08 22.17
N VAL A 564 -19.20 5.92 21.48
CA VAL A 564 -19.18 5.52 20.07
C VAL A 564 -18.43 4.19 19.96
N VAL A 565 -19.10 3.15 19.46
CA VAL A 565 -18.53 1.80 19.38
C VAL A 565 -18.50 1.34 17.92
N SER A 566 -17.30 1.08 17.39
CA SER A 566 -17.15 0.32 16.16
C SER A 566 -17.18 -1.17 16.47
N TYR A 567 -17.97 -1.92 15.68
CA TYR A 567 -18.08 -3.37 15.86
C TYR A 567 -18.37 -4.09 14.55
N SER A 568 -17.84 -5.30 14.36
CA SER A 568 -18.16 -6.07 13.15
C SER A 568 -19.39 -6.96 13.33
N SER A 569 -20.21 -7.08 12.28
CA SER A 569 -21.46 -7.86 12.29
C SER A 569 -21.31 -9.36 12.52
N ASN A 570 -20.10 -9.90 12.40
CA ASN A 570 -19.79 -11.31 12.65
C ASN A 570 -19.19 -11.56 14.05
N SER A 571 -19.15 -10.51 14.88
CA SER A 571 -18.53 -10.54 16.21
C SER A 571 -19.57 -10.81 17.28
N ILE A 572 -19.10 -11.22 18.46
CA ILE A 572 -19.91 -11.46 19.66
C ILE A 572 -19.51 -10.42 20.71
N PRO A 573 -20.42 -9.67 21.34
CA PRO A 573 -21.88 -9.80 21.30
C PRO A 573 -22.53 -9.47 19.95
N SER A 574 -23.73 -10.00 19.71
CA SER A 574 -24.54 -9.65 18.55
C SER A 574 -24.92 -8.16 18.56
N LYS A 575 -25.47 -7.68 17.45
CA LYS A 575 -26.00 -6.30 17.36
C LYS A 575 -27.01 -6.00 18.46
N GLU A 576 -27.95 -6.92 18.68
CA GLU A 576 -29.03 -6.79 19.65
C GLU A 576 -28.48 -6.81 21.08
N GLU A 577 -27.55 -7.73 21.36
CA GLU A 577 -26.84 -7.80 22.65
C GLU A 577 -26.04 -6.51 22.91
N MET A 578 -25.34 -5.95 21.92
CA MET A 578 -24.60 -4.69 22.06
C MET A 578 -25.53 -3.51 22.38
N ILE A 579 -26.68 -3.41 21.71
CA ILE A 579 -27.70 -2.39 21.99
C ILE A 579 -28.20 -2.56 23.43
N GLU A 580 -28.50 -3.79 23.85
CA GLU A 580 -28.96 -4.06 25.21
C GLU A 580 -27.96 -3.58 26.28
N ILE A 581 -26.65 -3.87 26.10
CA ILE A 581 -25.62 -3.45 27.05
C ILE A 581 -25.49 -1.92 27.06
N LEU A 582 -25.49 -1.25 25.89
CA LEU A 582 -25.44 0.22 25.82
C LEU A 582 -26.65 0.89 26.46
N SER A 583 -27.86 0.33 26.25
CA SER A 583 -29.12 0.86 26.78
C SER A 583 -29.24 0.78 28.30
N ARG A 584 -28.33 0.08 29.00
CA ARG A 584 -28.24 0.11 30.47
C ARG A 584 -27.73 1.44 31.00
N TYR A 585 -26.97 2.17 30.18
CA TYR A 585 -26.28 3.41 30.57
C TYR A 585 -26.73 4.63 29.78
N LYS A 586 -27.37 4.45 28.61
CA LYS A 586 -27.73 5.52 27.67
C LYS A 586 -29.18 5.37 27.19
N ASP A 587 -29.91 6.47 27.19
CA ASP A 587 -31.33 6.49 26.79
C ASP A 587 -31.52 6.35 25.27
N ASN A 588 -30.56 6.86 24.49
CA ASN A 588 -30.65 6.87 23.03
C ASN A 588 -29.43 6.18 22.40
N VAL A 589 -29.66 5.04 21.75
CA VAL A 589 -28.65 4.28 21.00
C VAL A 589 -29.01 4.30 19.51
N LYS A 590 -28.21 5.01 18.71
CA LYS A 590 -28.34 5.08 17.25
C LYS A 590 -27.33 4.14 16.60
N LEU A 591 -27.77 3.38 15.60
CA LEU A 591 -26.91 2.51 14.82
C LEU A 591 -26.74 3.05 13.40
N LYS A 592 -25.49 3.13 12.94
CA LYS A 592 -25.12 3.30 11.54
C LYS A 592 -24.40 2.05 11.05
N GLU A 593 -24.62 1.65 9.81
CA GLU A 593 -24.01 0.45 9.21
C GLU A 593 -23.36 0.80 7.87
N ILE A 594 -22.23 0.15 7.56
CA ILE A 594 -21.60 0.20 6.24
C ILE A 594 -21.11 -1.19 5.84
N ASP A 595 -21.26 -1.55 4.57
CA ASP A 595 -20.70 -2.79 4.05
C ASP A 595 -19.17 -2.72 4.10
N TYR A 596 -18.54 -3.74 4.70
CA TYR A 596 -17.10 -3.78 4.88
C TYR A 596 -16.51 -5.15 4.54
N LYS A 597 -15.31 -5.15 3.97
CA LYS A 597 -14.59 -6.37 3.63
C LYS A 597 -13.27 -6.46 4.39
N TYR A 598 -13.20 -7.33 5.39
CA TYR A 598 -11.96 -7.59 6.11
C TYR A 598 -10.95 -8.33 5.21
N SER A 599 -9.68 -7.97 5.38
CA SER A 599 -8.56 -8.63 4.70
C SER A 599 -7.91 -9.64 5.64
N PHE A 600 -8.56 -10.79 5.89
CA PHE A 600 -7.95 -11.90 6.64
C PHE A 600 -7.05 -12.75 5.73
N GLY A 601 -5.92 -13.21 6.27
CA GLY A 601 -5.05 -14.20 5.61
C GLY A 601 -5.56 -15.62 5.86
N ASN A 602 -5.65 -16.45 4.81
CA ASN A 602 -6.19 -17.81 4.93
C ASN A 602 -5.19 -18.80 5.54
N GLN A 603 -5.69 -19.71 6.36
CA GLN A 603 -5.09 -21.03 6.52
C GLN A 603 -5.60 -21.93 5.36
N ASN A 604 -4.71 -22.74 4.78
CA ASN A 604 -4.94 -23.49 3.52
C ASN A 604 -6.18 -24.41 3.51
N HIS A 605 -6.76 -24.75 4.66
CA HIS A 605 -7.89 -25.69 4.78
C HIS A 605 -9.28 -25.01 4.84
N LYS A 606 -9.38 -23.67 4.72
CA LYS A 606 -10.66 -22.93 4.69
C LYS A 606 -10.86 -22.13 3.39
N ILE A 607 -10.47 -22.71 2.26
CA ILE A 607 -10.72 -22.10 0.93
C ILE A 607 -12.19 -22.38 0.57
N GLY A 608 -13.07 -21.37 0.70
CA GLY A 608 -14.47 -21.44 0.28
C GLY A 608 -15.53 -21.04 1.32
N ASP A 609 -15.17 -20.87 2.61
CA ASP A 609 -16.11 -20.63 3.73
C ASP A 609 -15.79 -19.34 4.53
N ASN A 610 -15.16 -18.36 3.88
CA ASN A 610 -14.79 -17.10 4.52
C ASN A 610 -15.85 -16.03 4.27
N SER A 611 -16.65 -15.75 5.31
CA SER A 611 -17.53 -14.58 5.37
C SER A 611 -16.72 -13.31 5.67
N ASN A 612 -15.84 -12.94 4.74
CA ASN A 612 -15.02 -11.71 4.82
C ASN A 612 -15.86 -10.45 4.56
N PHE A 613 -17.02 -10.61 3.93
CA PHE A 613 -18.04 -9.59 3.81
C PHE A 613 -18.85 -9.54 5.09
N VAL A 614 -18.80 -8.40 5.74
CA VAL A 614 -19.51 -8.11 6.97
C VAL A 614 -20.11 -6.72 6.85
N LYS A 615 -20.96 -6.35 7.80
CA LYS A 615 -21.25 -4.96 8.05
C LYS A 615 -20.35 -4.48 9.18
N GLU A 616 -19.79 -3.29 9.03
CA GLU A 616 -19.27 -2.57 10.19
C GLU A 616 -20.42 -1.77 10.79
N TYR A 617 -20.67 -2.00 12.08
CA TYR A 617 -21.61 -1.27 12.90
C TYR A 617 -20.89 -0.14 13.61
N LEU A 618 -21.55 1.01 13.66
CA LEU A 618 -21.17 2.13 14.49
C LEU A 618 -22.35 2.49 15.40
N PHE A 619 -22.25 2.10 16.65
CA PHE A 619 -23.22 2.45 17.68
C PHE A 619 -22.84 3.81 18.25
N ILE A 620 -23.81 4.72 18.34
CA ILE A 620 -23.66 6.06 18.92
C ILE A 620 -24.69 6.16 20.04
N ALA A 621 -24.22 6.14 21.28
CA ALA A 621 -25.06 6.19 22.46
C ALA A 621 -24.83 7.49 23.24
N THR A 622 -25.87 8.31 23.35
CA THR A 622 -25.83 9.66 23.93
C THR A 622 -26.53 9.71 25.27
#